data_AF-A0A545TQU1-F1
#
_entry.id   AF-A0A545TQU1-F1
#
_cell.length_a   1.000
_cell.length_b   1.000
_cell.length_c   1.000
_cell.angle_alpha   90.00
_cell.angle_beta   90.00
_cell.angle_gamma   90.00
#
_symmetry.space_group_name_H-M   'P 1'
#
loop_
_entity.id
_entity.type
_entity.pdbx_description
1 polymer ?
#
loop_
_entity_poly.entity_id
_entity_poly.type
_entity_poly.pdbx_seq_one_letter_code
_entity_poly.pdbx_strand_id
1 'polypeptide(L)'
;MQTALILFAIQGLIGAFDNLWHHEITEKLSSKPNARGELILHTIREFIYAVIFVGIAWFAWNGWWAILLMTLMAIEVVVTLWDFVIEDQTRKLPGFERILHTLLAINFGAILAFFLPVAVTWSAAETALTVVSYGPLSWIMTAYGVGVFGWALYDLWVVVRLSLPDWKRNPVLPGHKQEPLKVLITGATGFVGKVLVRALIARGDKPLVLARNPAKADYLFGPHAEVVEELDRIPPDHKIDAVVNLAGAPLLGGLWTKRRKEKLIASRVETTQGLIALLRRLEQKPEVLINGSAVGYYGRRDDELLRENAKPQDIFTSRLCKEWEQTAKQAEALGLRVCLLRIGLVFGRGGGAFPQLARPIKLGLGAIMGHGRQWMSWIHLQDLVGLILFVIDRKDVAGPINATAPVPVTNEDFTRKLARQARRPVFLRVPAFVLRTLLGELSDLFIAGQRVVPQRAEGYGYRFRWPDLEAALPNLMGSDVSSLEQGPEEDICWVYYDDACEICAGEIGHYRREALQQGLGIAFHGLSSGERALAGYGLNEADAKRRLYVYDGDGRLVSGIDAMAAIWARIPRYRWAARLVRRPVLHGAAELLYDAVAVPMLMLWNACRGRRNSGAGRKVIHG
;
A
#
# COMPACT_ATOMS: atom_id res chain seq x y z
N MET A 1 8.84 -0.70 -44.07
CA MET A 1 7.75 -1.10 -43.15
C MET A 1 8.10 -2.30 -42.28
N GLN A 2 8.42 -3.47 -42.84
CA GLN A 2 8.72 -4.68 -42.05
C GLN A 2 9.82 -4.47 -40.99
N THR A 3 10.93 -3.80 -41.34
CA THR A 3 11.99 -3.44 -40.38
C THR A 3 11.47 -2.55 -39.24
N ALA A 4 10.66 -1.53 -39.56
CA ALA A 4 10.09 -0.65 -38.54
C ALA A 4 9.19 -1.43 -37.56
N LEU A 5 8.37 -2.35 -38.05
CA LEU A 5 7.51 -3.19 -37.21
C LEU A 5 8.31 -4.13 -36.29
N ILE A 6 9.45 -4.65 -36.75
CA ILE A 6 10.36 -5.43 -35.90
C ILE A 6 10.92 -4.55 -34.78
N LEU A 7 11.35 -3.32 -35.10
CA LEU A 7 11.85 -2.38 -34.10
C LEU A 7 10.76 -1.97 -33.10
N PHE A 8 9.51 -1.79 -33.55
CA PHE A 8 8.35 -1.61 -32.67
C PHE A 8 8.11 -2.82 -31.77
N ALA A 9 8.29 -4.05 -32.26
CA ALA A 9 8.19 -5.27 -31.44
C ALA A 9 9.26 -5.31 -30.35
N ILE A 10 10.49 -4.94 -30.69
CA ILE A 10 11.59 -4.84 -29.74
C ILE A 10 11.29 -3.74 -28.71
N GLN A 11 10.78 -2.58 -29.14
CA GLN A 11 10.37 -1.50 -28.24
C GLN A 11 9.31 -1.95 -27.24
N GLY A 12 8.28 -2.64 -27.73
CA GLY A 12 7.21 -3.19 -26.89
C GLY A 12 7.72 -4.19 -25.85
N LEU A 13 8.66 -5.05 -26.23
CA LEU A 13 9.27 -6.02 -25.31
C LEU A 13 10.11 -5.33 -24.22
N ILE A 14 10.98 -4.39 -24.61
CA ILE A 14 11.85 -3.68 -23.68
C ILE A 14 11.03 -2.79 -22.73
N GLY A 15 10.03 -2.08 -23.26
CA GLY A 15 9.12 -1.25 -22.45
C GLY A 15 8.27 -2.07 -21.49
N ALA A 16 7.77 -3.24 -21.90
CA ALA A 16 7.05 -4.14 -21.00
C ALA A 16 7.94 -4.66 -19.85
N PHE A 17 9.20 -4.98 -20.15
CA PHE A 17 10.18 -5.34 -19.13
C PHE A 17 10.43 -4.19 -18.15
N ASP A 18 10.57 -2.97 -18.66
CA ASP A 18 10.83 -1.78 -17.85
C ASP A 18 9.68 -1.48 -16.86
N ASN A 19 8.45 -1.42 -17.37
CA ASN A 19 7.24 -1.24 -16.58
C ASN A 19 7.10 -2.29 -15.47
N LEU A 20 7.33 -3.56 -15.79
CA LEU A 20 7.18 -4.64 -14.82
C LEU A 20 8.33 -4.65 -13.80
N TRP A 21 9.58 -4.61 -14.28
CA TRP A 21 10.76 -4.80 -13.46
C TRP A 21 11.12 -3.54 -12.68
N HIS A 22 11.31 -2.41 -13.37
CA HIS A 22 11.74 -1.17 -12.73
C HIS A 22 10.59 -0.50 -11.99
N HIS A 23 9.48 -0.21 -12.68
CA HIS A 23 8.42 0.61 -12.09
C HIS A 23 7.64 -0.12 -10.99
N GLU A 24 7.22 -1.36 -11.22
CA GLU A 24 6.37 -2.09 -10.26
C GLU A 24 7.17 -2.94 -9.26
N ILE A 25 8.19 -3.70 -9.69
CA ILE A 25 8.89 -4.63 -8.79
C ILE A 25 9.96 -3.94 -7.95
N THR A 26 10.89 -3.19 -8.55
CA THR A 26 12.01 -2.60 -7.82
C THR A 26 11.63 -1.28 -7.16
N GLU A 27 11.00 -0.37 -7.90
CA GLU A 27 10.75 0.99 -7.44
C GLU A 27 9.39 1.16 -6.79
N LYS A 28 8.40 0.33 -7.17
CA LYS A 28 7.04 0.34 -6.64
C LYS A 28 6.43 1.74 -6.71
N LEU A 29 6.47 2.36 -7.90
CA LEU A 29 5.94 3.71 -8.16
C LEU A 29 4.48 3.82 -7.68
N SER A 30 3.71 2.74 -7.83
CA SER A 30 2.33 2.60 -7.33
C SER A 30 2.15 2.80 -5.81
N SER A 31 3.24 2.87 -5.04
CA SER A 31 3.26 3.10 -3.60
C SER A 31 3.90 4.43 -3.16
N LYS A 32 4.29 5.28 -4.12
CA LYS A 32 5.01 6.53 -3.93
C LYS A 32 4.14 7.73 -4.35
N PRO A 33 3.60 8.51 -3.41
CA PRO A 33 2.76 9.67 -3.75
C PRO A 33 3.46 10.72 -4.64
N ASN A 34 4.79 10.89 -4.49
CA ASN A 34 5.58 11.79 -5.31
C ASN A 34 5.84 11.28 -6.74
N ALA A 35 5.61 10.00 -7.03
CA ALA A 35 5.71 9.42 -8.38
C ALA A 35 4.45 9.67 -9.23
N ARG A 36 3.44 10.39 -8.71
CA ARG A 36 2.20 10.66 -9.45
C ARG A 36 2.44 11.40 -10.77
N GLY A 37 3.42 12.31 -10.81
CA GLY A 37 3.78 13.04 -12.05
C GLY A 37 4.34 12.12 -13.13
N GLU A 38 5.30 11.27 -12.74
CA GLU A 38 5.90 10.22 -13.58
C GLU A 38 4.82 9.27 -14.12
N LEU A 39 3.93 8.76 -13.25
CA LEU A 39 2.83 7.88 -13.66
C LEU A 39 1.82 8.52 -14.63
N ILE A 40 1.62 9.84 -14.57
CA ILE A 40 0.77 10.55 -15.57
C ILE A 40 1.42 10.49 -16.95
N LEU A 41 2.74 10.70 -17.03
CA LEU A 41 3.46 10.62 -18.29
C LEU A 41 3.48 9.19 -18.83
N HIS A 42 3.69 8.20 -17.97
CA HIS A 42 3.62 6.77 -18.33
C HIS A 42 2.24 6.44 -18.90
N THR A 43 1.16 6.85 -18.21
CA THR A 43 -0.22 6.67 -18.68
C THR A 43 -0.43 7.25 -20.09
N ILE A 44 0.01 8.50 -20.32
CA ILE A 44 -0.14 9.17 -21.63
C ILE A 44 0.66 8.42 -22.71
N ARG A 45 1.93 8.13 -22.44
CA ARG A 45 2.84 7.44 -23.35
C ARG A 45 2.29 6.06 -23.75
N GLU A 46 1.73 5.32 -22.80
CA GLU A 46 1.19 3.98 -23.03
C GLU A 46 -0.11 4.00 -23.83
N PHE A 47 -1.01 4.95 -23.59
CA PHE A 47 -2.19 5.11 -24.45
C PHE A 47 -1.78 5.45 -25.89
N ILE A 48 -0.75 6.29 -26.08
CA ILE A 48 -0.18 6.57 -27.39
C ILE A 48 0.36 5.28 -28.04
N TYR A 49 1.18 4.50 -27.32
CA TYR A 49 1.72 3.24 -27.83
C TYR A 49 0.63 2.20 -28.15
N ALA A 50 -0.43 2.11 -27.35
CA ALA A 50 -1.55 1.22 -27.63
C ALA A 50 -2.22 1.56 -28.97
N VAL A 51 -2.47 2.84 -29.23
CA VAL A 51 -3.01 3.31 -30.51
C VAL A 51 -2.04 3.04 -31.65
N ILE A 52 -0.74 3.34 -31.47
CA ILE A 52 0.28 3.11 -32.50
C ILE A 52 0.38 1.62 -32.83
N PHE A 53 0.58 0.74 -31.84
CA PHE A 53 0.79 -0.69 -32.07
C PHE A 53 -0.41 -1.36 -32.76
N VAL A 54 -1.64 -1.12 -32.28
CA VAL A 54 -2.84 -1.69 -32.93
C VAL A 54 -3.08 -1.04 -34.30
N GLY A 55 -2.85 0.27 -34.39
CA GLY A 55 -3.04 1.05 -35.60
C GLY A 55 -2.15 0.61 -36.76
N ILE A 56 -0.83 0.56 -36.55
CA ILE A 56 0.13 0.21 -37.60
C ILE A 56 0.15 -1.30 -37.91
N ALA A 57 -0.39 -2.13 -37.01
CA ALA A 57 -0.51 -3.57 -37.22
C ALA A 57 -1.49 -3.93 -38.32
N TRP A 58 -2.58 -3.16 -38.44
CA TRP A 58 -3.72 -3.50 -39.28
C TRP A 58 -4.10 -2.44 -40.30
N PHE A 59 -3.53 -1.24 -40.22
CA PHE A 59 -3.89 -0.15 -41.10
C PHE A 59 -2.67 0.54 -41.71
N ALA A 60 -2.75 0.89 -43.00
CA ALA A 60 -1.95 1.95 -43.57
C ALA A 60 -2.73 3.27 -43.45
N TRP A 61 -2.08 4.27 -42.86
CA TRP A 61 -2.70 5.52 -42.44
C TRP A 61 -2.50 6.59 -43.52
N ASN A 62 -3.25 6.53 -44.63
CA ASN A 62 -3.02 7.44 -45.75
C ASN A 62 -3.62 8.84 -45.53
N GLY A 63 -3.02 9.84 -46.17
CA GLY A 63 -3.42 11.24 -46.13
C GLY A 63 -3.39 11.84 -44.72
N TRP A 64 -4.50 12.42 -44.28
CA TRP A 64 -4.61 13.08 -42.98
C TRP A 64 -4.31 12.16 -41.79
N TRP A 65 -4.60 10.86 -41.93
CA TRP A 65 -4.30 9.87 -40.89
C TRP A 65 -2.79 9.71 -40.66
N ALA A 66 -1.96 9.75 -41.70
CA ALA A 66 -0.50 9.70 -41.55
C ALA A 66 0.01 10.92 -40.79
N ILE A 67 -0.54 12.10 -41.06
CA ILE A 67 -0.18 13.33 -40.36
C ILE A 67 -0.50 13.19 -38.88
N LEU A 68 -1.72 12.73 -38.53
CA LEU A 68 -2.11 12.46 -37.16
C LEU A 68 -1.15 11.46 -36.47
N LEU A 69 -0.79 10.38 -37.16
CA LEU A 69 0.14 9.37 -36.63
C LEU A 69 1.55 9.96 -36.39
N MET A 70 2.07 10.77 -37.32
CA MET A 70 3.36 11.46 -37.15
C MET A 70 3.30 12.47 -36.00
N THR A 71 2.19 13.21 -35.84
CA THR A 71 1.99 14.10 -34.68
C THR A 71 1.96 13.32 -33.38
N LEU A 72 1.28 12.18 -33.33
CA LEU A 72 1.22 11.32 -32.16
C LEU A 72 2.61 10.81 -31.77
N MET A 73 3.43 10.41 -32.76
CA MET A 73 4.83 10.03 -32.53
C MET A 73 5.69 11.19 -32.04
N ALA A 74 5.48 12.40 -32.56
CA ALA A 74 6.20 13.59 -32.09
C ALA A 74 5.83 13.93 -30.63
N ILE A 75 4.55 13.80 -30.27
CA ILE A 75 4.09 13.95 -28.87
C ILE A 75 4.75 12.90 -27.98
N GLU A 76 4.82 11.64 -28.43
CA GLU A 76 5.50 10.58 -27.69
C GLU A 76 6.96 10.94 -27.39
N VAL A 77 7.70 11.47 -28.37
CA VAL A 77 9.09 11.91 -28.16
C VAL A 77 9.16 12.97 -27.07
N VAL A 78 8.27 13.96 -27.10
CA VAL A 78 8.23 15.03 -26.09
C VAL A 78 7.90 14.46 -24.72
N VAL A 79 6.91 13.57 -24.62
CA VAL A 79 6.54 12.91 -23.35
C VAL A 79 7.70 12.10 -22.81
N THR A 80 8.38 11.31 -23.65
CA THR A 80 9.52 10.49 -23.25
C THR A 80 10.71 11.34 -22.78
N LEU A 81 11.03 12.43 -23.48
CA LEU A 81 12.06 13.37 -23.03
C LEU A 81 11.68 14.06 -21.72
N TRP A 82 10.41 14.41 -21.54
CA TRP A 82 9.92 15.03 -20.33
C TRP A 82 9.92 14.05 -19.14
N ASP A 83 9.62 12.77 -19.39
CA ASP A 83 9.69 11.70 -18.40
C ASP A 83 11.11 11.58 -17.81
N PHE A 84 12.15 11.59 -18.66
CA PHE A 84 13.55 11.63 -18.22
C PHE A 84 13.85 12.81 -17.28
N VAL A 85 13.30 13.99 -17.57
CA VAL A 85 13.51 15.18 -16.75
C VAL A 85 12.84 15.01 -15.39
N ILE A 86 11.58 14.52 -15.36
CA ILE A 86 10.87 14.27 -14.11
C ILE A 86 11.56 13.17 -13.29
N GLU A 87 11.98 12.08 -13.93
CA GLU A 87 12.67 10.97 -13.26
C GLU A 87 13.95 11.45 -12.58
N ASP A 88 14.83 12.19 -13.28
CA ASP A 88 16.10 12.67 -12.72
C ASP A 88 15.89 13.69 -11.58
N GLN A 89 14.82 14.49 -11.65
CA GLN A 89 14.43 15.40 -10.57
C GLN A 89 13.86 14.68 -9.34
N THR A 90 13.18 13.55 -9.53
CA THR A 90 12.44 12.88 -8.46
C THR A 90 13.22 11.74 -7.79
N ARG A 91 14.12 11.05 -8.51
CA ARG A 91 14.93 9.95 -7.98
C ARG A 91 16.21 9.69 -8.79
N LYS A 92 17.24 9.16 -8.12
CA LYS A 92 18.47 8.72 -8.81
C LYS A 92 18.25 7.37 -9.50
N LEU A 93 18.34 7.36 -10.83
CA LEU A 93 18.26 6.16 -11.66
C LEU A 93 19.46 5.21 -11.39
N PRO A 94 19.22 3.95 -11.01
CA PRO A 94 20.23 2.89 -11.01
C PRO A 94 20.92 2.76 -12.38
N GLY A 95 22.18 2.33 -12.40
CA GLY A 95 22.95 2.21 -13.65
C GLY A 95 22.32 1.27 -14.68
N PHE A 96 21.63 0.21 -14.25
CA PHE A 96 20.93 -0.71 -15.16
C PHE A 96 19.69 -0.07 -15.81
N GLU A 97 18.88 0.66 -15.04
CA GLU A 97 17.71 1.41 -15.53
C GLU A 97 18.16 2.46 -16.58
N ARG A 98 19.27 3.16 -16.29
CA ARG A 98 19.86 4.13 -17.24
C ARG A 98 20.29 3.50 -18.56
N ILE A 99 20.91 2.31 -18.53
CA ILE A 99 21.29 1.56 -19.74
C ILE A 99 20.03 1.18 -20.54
N LEU A 100 19.02 0.65 -19.86
CA LEU A 100 17.77 0.23 -20.49
C LEU A 100 17.07 1.41 -21.20
N HIS A 101 17.01 2.55 -20.52
CA HIS A 101 16.47 3.79 -21.06
C HIS A 101 17.24 4.29 -22.29
N THR A 102 18.57 4.19 -22.28
CA THR A 102 19.40 4.52 -23.46
C THR A 102 19.11 3.57 -24.64
N LEU A 103 18.93 2.27 -24.38
CA LEU A 103 18.56 1.30 -25.42
C LEU A 103 17.17 1.58 -26.00
N LEU A 104 16.19 1.94 -25.16
CA LEU A 104 14.85 2.36 -25.58
C LEU A 104 14.92 3.60 -26.49
N ALA A 105 15.72 4.61 -26.12
CA ALA A 105 15.88 5.83 -26.92
C ALA A 105 16.56 5.56 -28.27
N ILE A 106 17.62 4.73 -28.29
CA ILE A 106 18.32 4.35 -29.53
C ILE A 106 17.37 3.57 -30.46
N ASN A 107 16.64 2.59 -29.92
CA ASN A 107 15.70 1.80 -30.71
C ASN A 107 14.55 2.66 -31.25
N PHE A 108 14.05 3.62 -30.46
CA PHE A 108 13.03 4.56 -30.91
C PHE A 108 13.55 5.49 -32.02
N GLY A 109 14.80 5.97 -31.93
CA GLY A 109 15.46 6.70 -33.02
C GLY A 109 15.53 5.88 -34.31
N ALA A 110 15.83 4.58 -34.21
CA ALA A 110 15.80 3.67 -35.35
C ALA A 110 14.37 3.49 -35.90
N ILE A 111 13.36 3.35 -35.04
CA ILE A 111 11.94 3.32 -35.45
C ILE A 111 11.62 4.56 -36.30
N LEU A 112 11.96 5.76 -35.83
CA LEU A 112 11.72 7.00 -36.57
C LEU A 112 12.44 6.99 -37.92
N ALA A 113 13.71 6.58 -37.97
CA ALA A 113 14.49 6.54 -39.20
C ALA A 113 13.88 5.61 -40.27
N PHE A 114 13.35 4.45 -39.87
CA PHE A 114 12.75 3.49 -40.81
C PHE A 114 11.26 3.70 -41.07
N PHE A 115 10.53 4.34 -40.15
CA PHE A 115 9.10 4.55 -40.25
C PHE A 115 8.74 5.89 -40.90
N LEU A 116 9.49 6.96 -40.63
CA LEU A 116 9.17 8.29 -41.14
C LEU A 116 9.07 8.36 -42.68
N PRO A 117 9.97 7.73 -43.47
CA PRO A 117 9.81 7.70 -44.93
C PRO A 117 8.51 7.01 -45.39
N VAL A 118 8.07 5.97 -44.66
CA VAL A 118 6.80 5.28 -44.92
C VAL A 118 5.63 6.21 -44.61
N ALA A 119 5.66 6.87 -43.45
CA ALA A 119 4.61 7.80 -43.04
C ALA A 119 4.49 9.02 -43.97
N VAL A 120 5.62 9.55 -44.45
CA VAL A 120 5.63 10.64 -45.46
C VAL A 120 5.01 10.17 -46.77
N THR A 121 5.32 8.95 -47.21
CA THR A 121 4.70 8.34 -48.40
C THR A 121 3.20 8.20 -48.22
N TRP A 122 2.75 7.71 -47.05
CA TRP A 122 1.33 7.63 -46.71
C TRP A 122 0.65 9.00 -46.66
N SER A 123 1.31 10.04 -46.14
CA SER A 123 0.72 11.39 -46.06
C SER A 123 0.47 12.04 -47.42
N ALA A 124 1.17 11.61 -48.46
CA ALA A 124 0.99 12.09 -49.83
C ALA A 124 -0.16 11.39 -50.56
N ALA A 125 -0.69 10.29 -50.03
CA ALA A 125 -1.83 9.57 -50.60
C ALA A 125 -3.17 10.18 -50.17
N GLU A 126 -4.26 9.80 -50.85
CA GLU A 126 -5.61 10.20 -50.47
C GLU A 126 -5.98 9.70 -49.07
N THR A 127 -6.77 10.49 -48.33
CA THR A 127 -7.10 10.18 -46.93
C THR A 127 -7.94 8.92 -46.83
N ALA A 128 -7.33 7.84 -46.33
CA ALA A 128 -7.96 6.55 -46.14
C ALA A 128 -7.24 5.72 -45.08
N LEU A 129 -7.99 4.89 -44.34
CA LEU A 129 -7.43 3.80 -43.54
C LEU A 129 -7.61 2.52 -44.33
N THR A 130 -6.54 2.01 -44.92
CA THR A 130 -6.59 0.76 -45.68
C THR A 130 -6.14 -0.39 -44.81
N VAL A 131 -6.94 -1.47 -44.79
CA VAL A 131 -6.61 -2.65 -44.00
C VAL A 131 -5.41 -3.35 -44.63
N VAL A 132 -4.41 -3.65 -43.81
CA VAL A 132 -3.18 -4.36 -44.18
C VAL A 132 -2.91 -5.48 -43.18
N SER A 133 -2.11 -6.45 -43.57
CA SER A 133 -1.62 -7.49 -42.66
C SER A 133 -0.15 -7.77 -42.92
N TYR A 134 0.60 -7.90 -41.84
CA TYR A 134 2.01 -8.27 -41.83
C TYR A 134 2.21 -9.66 -41.22
N GLY A 135 1.17 -10.50 -41.29
CA GLY A 135 1.19 -11.87 -40.79
C GLY A 135 1.37 -11.93 -39.26
N PRO A 136 2.29 -12.78 -38.74
CA PRO A 136 2.51 -12.91 -37.30
C PRO A 136 2.86 -11.60 -36.59
N LEU A 137 3.51 -10.68 -37.30
CA LEU A 137 3.96 -9.41 -36.72
C LEU A 137 2.78 -8.49 -36.35
N SER A 138 1.72 -8.47 -37.15
CA SER A 138 0.47 -7.76 -36.81
C SER A 138 -0.15 -8.28 -35.52
N TRP A 139 -0.14 -9.60 -35.33
CA TRP A 139 -0.65 -10.21 -34.10
C TRP A 139 0.22 -9.93 -32.88
N ILE A 140 1.55 -9.97 -33.04
CA ILE A 140 2.49 -9.59 -31.97
C ILE A 140 2.26 -8.13 -31.55
N MET A 141 2.14 -7.22 -32.52
CA MET A 141 1.82 -5.81 -32.27
C MET A 141 0.47 -5.64 -31.57
N THR A 142 -0.54 -6.38 -31.99
CA THR A 142 -1.86 -6.34 -31.35
C THR A 142 -1.77 -6.80 -29.89
N ALA A 143 -1.05 -7.90 -29.63
CA ALA A 143 -0.86 -8.41 -28.27
C ALA A 143 -0.15 -7.37 -27.39
N TYR A 144 0.90 -6.70 -27.89
CA TYR A 144 1.54 -5.61 -27.18
C TYR A 144 0.62 -4.41 -26.98
N GLY A 145 -0.13 -4.00 -28.01
CA GLY A 145 -1.07 -2.88 -27.91
C GLY A 145 -2.15 -3.12 -26.86
N VAL A 146 -2.70 -4.34 -26.78
CA VAL A 146 -3.65 -4.73 -25.72
C VAL A 146 -2.98 -4.77 -24.35
N GLY A 147 -1.76 -5.31 -24.25
CA GLY A 147 -1.00 -5.35 -23.00
C GLY A 147 -0.68 -3.96 -22.44
N VAL A 148 -0.17 -3.08 -23.28
CA VAL A 148 0.16 -1.68 -22.95
C VAL A 148 -1.11 -0.89 -22.62
N PHE A 149 -2.22 -1.10 -23.34
CA PHE A 149 -3.50 -0.50 -22.98
C PHE A 149 -3.98 -0.93 -21.57
N GLY A 150 -3.85 -2.22 -21.25
CA GLY A 150 -4.15 -2.73 -19.92
C GLY A 150 -3.26 -2.11 -18.83
N TRP A 151 -1.98 -1.87 -19.13
CA TRP A 151 -1.06 -1.19 -18.23
C TRP A 151 -1.39 0.30 -18.07
N ALA A 152 -1.75 1.00 -19.15
CA ALA A 152 -2.19 2.40 -19.10
C ALA A 152 -3.40 2.58 -18.19
N LEU A 153 -4.36 1.64 -18.22
CA LEU A 153 -5.49 1.62 -17.31
C LEU A 153 -5.07 1.38 -15.85
N TYR A 154 -4.06 0.53 -15.62
CA TYR A 154 -3.50 0.31 -14.30
C TYR A 154 -2.81 1.57 -13.75
N ASP A 155 -1.96 2.22 -14.53
CA ASP A 155 -1.27 3.45 -14.12
C ASP A 155 -2.26 4.60 -13.93
N LEU A 156 -3.27 4.74 -14.79
CA LEU A 156 -4.36 5.69 -14.59
C LEU A 156 -5.10 5.42 -13.26
N TRP A 157 -5.36 4.15 -12.94
CA TRP A 157 -5.95 3.78 -11.65
C TRP A 157 -5.05 4.21 -10.49
N VAL A 158 -3.74 3.98 -10.58
CA VAL A 158 -2.79 4.41 -9.55
C VAL A 158 -2.75 5.95 -9.44
N VAL A 159 -2.71 6.69 -10.54
CA VAL A 159 -2.68 8.18 -10.55
C VAL A 159 -3.91 8.75 -9.85
N VAL A 160 -5.09 8.20 -10.16
CA VAL A 160 -6.35 8.58 -9.55
C VAL A 160 -6.33 8.17 -8.07
N ARG A 161 -5.81 6.98 -7.76
CA ARG A 161 -5.67 6.51 -6.38
C ARG A 161 -4.74 7.42 -5.55
N LEU A 162 -3.68 7.95 -6.12
CA LEU A 162 -2.73 8.83 -5.42
C LEU A 162 -3.21 10.30 -5.36
N SER A 163 -4.30 10.65 -6.06
CA SER A 163 -4.81 12.03 -6.09
C SER A 163 -5.42 12.50 -4.77
N LEU A 164 -5.96 11.58 -3.96
CA LEU A 164 -6.53 11.88 -2.65
C LEU A 164 -5.67 11.20 -1.56
N PRO A 165 -5.20 11.96 -0.55
CA PRO A 165 -4.44 11.41 0.57
C PRO A 165 -5.14 10.25 1.28
N ASP A 166 -4.37 9.25 1.75
CA ASP A 166 -4.90 8.07 2.44
C ASP A 166 -5.64 8.44 3.72
N TRP A 167 -5.16 9.45 4.46
CA TRP A 167 -5.86 9.92 5.67
C TRP A 167 -7.23 10.53 5.37
N LYS A 168 -7.48 11.01 4.14
CA LYS A 168 -8.83 11.47 3.74
C LYS A 168 -9.71 10.32 3.27
N ARG A 169 -9.12 9.32 2.61
CA ARG A 169 -9.84 8.12 2.15
C ARG A 169 -10.24 7.20 3.29
N ASN A 170 -9.31 7.02 4.22
CA ASN A 170 -9.41 6.20 5.41
C ASN A 170 -9.23 7.12 6.61
N PRO A 171 -10.22 7.97 6.94
CA PRO A 171 -10.10 8.90 8.05
C PRO A 171 -9.96 8.17 9.39
N VAL A 172 -9.24 8.79 10.33
CA VAL A 172 -9.12 8.34 11.72
C VAL A 172 -9.70 9.42 12.60
N LEU A 173 -10.57 9.06 13.53
CA LEU A 173 -11.04 9.99 14.54
C LEU A 173 -9.93 10.14 15.59
N PRO A 174 -9.33 11.32 15.76
CA PRO A 174 -8.40 11.57 16.85
C PRO A 174 -9.13 11.37 18.18
N GLY A 175 -8.56 10.54 19.05
CA GLY A 175 -9.08 10.36 20.40
C GLY A 175 -8.83 11.60 21.25
N HIS A 176 -9.52 11.67 22.39
CA HIS A 176 -9.23 12.66 23.40
C HIS A 176 -8.61 11.97 24.62
N LYS A 177 -7.40 12.37 24.98
CA LYS A 177 -6.69 11.90 26.18
C LYS A 177 -6.30 13.10 27.03
N GLN A 178 -6.57 13.05 28.33
CA GLN A 178 -6.26 14.16 29.25
C GLN A 178 -4.77 14.50 29.22
N GLU A 179 -3.92 13.47 29.22
CA GLU A 179 -2.48 13.59 29.11
C GLU A 179 -1.99 12.85 27.86
N PRO A 180 -1.98 13.52 26.69
CA PRO A 180 -1.53 12.90 25.45
C PRO A 180 -0.01 12.69 25.48
N LEU A 181 0.43 11.47 25.16
CA LEU A 181 1.86 11.16 25.04
C LEU A 181 2.36 11.60 23.67
N LYS A 182 3.55 12.18 23.61
CA LYS A 182 4.27 12.44 22.37
C LYS A 182 5.21 11.27 22.06
N VAL A 183 4.93 10.56 20.97
CA VAL A 183 5.62 9.30 20.64
C VAL A 183 6.41 9.47 19.35
N LEU A 184 7.74 9.42 19.44
CA LEU A 184 8.65 9.44 18.28
C LEU A 184 8.68 8.06 17.62
N ILE A 185 8.41 7.98 16.32
CA ILE A 185 8.30 6.72 15.59
C ILE A 185 9.21 6.76 14.37
N THR A 186 10.19 5.84 14.32
CA THR A 186 10.95 5.57 13.09
C THR A 186 10.28 4.45 12.30
N GLY A 187 10.43 4.46 10.97
CA GLY A 187 9.75 3.47 10.13
C GLY A 187 8.22 3.63 10.11
N ALA A 188 7.71 4.80 10.49
CA ALA A 188 6.29 5.12 10.59
C ALA A 188 5.51 4.93 9.28
N THR A 189 6.14 5.18 8.13
CA THR A 189 5.50 4.99 6.81
C THR A 189 5.51 3.52 6.32
N GLY A 190 6.08 2.62 7.12
CA GLY A 190 6.15 1.18 6.87
C GLY A 190 4.86 0.44 7.20
N PHE A 191 4.88 -0.89 6.99
CA PHE A 191 3.70 -1.75 7.16
C PHE A 191 3.14 -1.74 8.59
N VAL A 192 3.99 -1.87 9.60
CA VAL A 192 3.60 -1.82 11.02
C VAL A 192 3.41 -0.37 11.49
N GLY A 193 4.37 0.50 11.14
CA GLY A 193 4.38 1.90 11.56
C GLY A 193 3.09 2.64 11.23
N LYS A 194 2.52 2.45 10.04
CA LYS A 194 1.30 3.18 9.65
C LYS A 194 0.10 2.82 10.52
N VAL A 195 0.00 1.57 10.96
CA VAL A 195 -1.09 1.12 11.83
C VAL A 195 -0.85 1.60 13.26
N LEU A 196 0.41 1.61 13.71
CA LEU A 196 0.77 2.17 15.01
C LEU A 196 0.45 3.67 15.11
N VAL A 197 0.86 4.47 14.11
CA VAL A 197 0.57 5.92 14.08
C VAL A 197 -0.95 6.16 14.14
N ARG A 198 -1.72 5.45 13.33
CA ARG A 198 -3.19 5.55 13.35
C ARG A 198 -3.79 5.14 14.69
N ALA A 199 -3.25 4.11 15.34
CA ALA A 199 -3.71 3.68 16.66
C ALA A 199 -3.39 4.72 17.76
N LEU A 200 -2.23 5.37 17.68
CA LEU A 200 -1.86 6.46 18.59
C LEU A 200 -2.77 7.69 18.41
N ILE A 201 -3.06 8.07 17.16
CA ILE A 201 -4.03 9.14 16.83
C ILE A 201 -5.40 8.80 17.43
N ALA A 202 -5.90 7.59 17.18
CA ALA A 202 -7.19 7.14 17.71
C ALA A 202 -7.22 7.09 19.24
N ARG A 203 -6.07 6.87 19.89
CA ARG A 203 -5.92 6.91 21.35
C ARG A 203 -5.84 8.34 21.91
N GLY A 204 -5.67 9.34 21.05
CA GLY A 204 -5.49 10.76 21.42
C GLY A 204 -4.06 11.16 21.77
N ASP A 205 -3.08 10.30 21.48
CA ASP A 205 -1.66 10.64 21.59
C ASP A 205 -1.17 11.43 20.37
N LYS A 206 0.05 11.97 20.45
CA LYS A 206 0.67 12.82 19.42
C LYS A 206 1.85 12.09 18.76
N PRO A 207 1.68 11.48 17.57
CA PRO A 207 2.77 10.86 16.86
C PRO A 207 3.74 11.92 16.30
N LEU A 208 5.03 11.73 16.57
CA LEU A 208 6.13 12.40 15.90
C LEU A 208 6.80 11.40 14.96
N VAL A 209 6.70 11.63 13.66
CA VAL A 209 7.08 10.68 12.61
C VAL A 209 8.42 11.07 12.00
N LEU A 210 9.42 10.19 12.15
CA LEU A 210 10.65 10.29 11.37
C LEU A 210 10.44 9.70 9.98
N ALA A 211 10.45 10.55 8.94
CA ALA A 211 10.25 10.14 7.56
C ALA A 211 11.23 10.81 6.59
N ARG A 212 12.03 10.00 5.90
CA ARG A 212 12.92 10.42 4.79
C ARG A 212 12.19 11.01 3.58
N ASN A 213 10.88 10.79 3.49
CA ASN A 213 10.02 11.35 2.44
C ASN A 213 8.79 11.97 3.13
N PRO A 214 8.83 13.28 3.39
CA PRO A 214 7.73 14.00 4.03
C PRO A 214 6.41 13.90 3.27
N ALA A 215 6.43 13.96 1.94
CA ALA A 215 5.23 13.86 1.11
C ALA A 215 4.50 12.53 1.32
N LYS A 216 5.23 11.43 1.56
CA LYS A 216 4.63 10.14 1.91
C LYS A 216 4.01 10.14 3.31
N ALA A 217 4.63 10.81 4.28
CA ALA A 217 4.07 10.92 5.63
C ALA A 217 2.81 11.78 5.63
N ASP A 218 2.83 12.92 4.93
CA ASP A 218 1.68 13.80 4.74
C ASP A 218 0.52 13.09 4.02
N TYR A 219 0.81 12.33 2.95
CA TYR A 219 -0.17 11.50 2.28
C TYR A 219 -0.86 10.50 3.23
N LEU A 220 -0.12 9.91 4.17
CA LEU A 220 -0.61 8.87 5.07
C LEU A 220 -1.32 9.41 6.31
N PHE A 221 -0.87 10.53 6.86
CA PHE A 221 -1.28 11.00 8.20
C PHE A 221 -1.81 12.43 8.21
N GLY A 222 -1.47 13.25 7.20
CA GLY A 222 -1.89 14.64 7.10
C GLY A 222 -1.60 15.44 8.37
N PRO A 223 -2.57 16.23 8.88
CA PRO A 223 -2.36 17.07 10.06
C PRO A 223 -2.28 16.29 11.38
N HIS A 224 -2.55 14.98 11.36
CA HIS A 224 -2.68 14.17 12.57
C HIS A 224 -1.34 13.67 13.13
N ALA A 225 -0.23 13.90 12.43
CA ALA A 225 1.11 13.55 12.89
C ALA A 225 2.11 14.67 12.58
N GLU A 226 2.99 14.95 13.52
CA GLU A 226 4.13 15.84 13.30
C GLU A 226 5.20 15.08 12.50
N VAL A 227 5.79 15.69 11.47
CA VAL A 227 6.77 15.03 10.60
C VAL A 227 8.13 15.69 10.72
N VAL A 228 9.16 14.87 10.94
CA VAL A 228 10.57 15.29 10.95
C VAL A 228 11.37 14.44 9.98
N GLU A 229 12.26 15.09 9.23
CA GLU A 229 13.08 14.40 8.22
C GLU A 229 14.32 13.74 8.82
N GLU A 230 14.91 14.40 9.81
CA GLU A 230 16.19 14.07 10.41
C GLU A 230 16.09 14.20 11.93
N LEU A 231 16.73 13.28 12.66
CA LEU A 231 16.70 13.28 14.12
C LEU A 231 17.40 14.51 14.70
N ASP A 232 18.41 15.06 14.03
CA ASP A 232 19.17 16.22 14.50
C ASP A 232 18.37 17.53 14.47
N ARG A 233 17.27 17.58 13.69
CA ARG A 233 16.38 18.76 13.62
C ARG A 233 15.41 18.86 14.79
N ILE A 234 15.26 17.81 15.59
CA ILE A 234 14.42 17.84 16.80
C ILE A 234 15.15 18.68 17.86
N PRO A 235 14.63 19.78 18.42
CA PRO A 235 15.40 20.57 19.38
C PRO A 235 15.51 19.87 20.76
N PRO A 236 16.52 20.18 21.59
CA PRO A 236 16.75 19.52 22.89
C PRO A 236 15.59 19.59 23.89
N ASP A 237 14.83 20.69 23.86
CA ASP A 237 13.66 20.98 24.71
C ASP A 237 12.37 20.31 24.18
N HIS A 238 12.43 19.66 23.02
CA HIS A 238 11.26 19.00 22.44
C HIS A 238 10.86 17.77 23.27
N LYS A 239 9.73 17.89 23.98
CA LYS A 239 9.20 16.80 24.79
C LYS A 239 8.92 15.55 23.96
N ILE A 240 9.47 14.40 24.37
CA ILE A 240 9.19 13.08 23.82
C ILE A 240 8.97 12.13 25.00
N ASP A 241 7.80 11.51 25.08
CA ASP A 241 7.45 10.61 26.20
C ASP A 241 7.87 9.16 25.93
N ALA A 242 7.83 8.74 24.66
CA ALA A 242 8.23 7.40 24.24
C ALA A 242 8.86 7.40 22.83
N VAL A 243 9.77 6.46 22.59
CA VAL A 243 10.39 6.24 21.27
C VAL A 243 10.09 4.82 20.80
N VAL A 244 9.63 4.68 19.56
CA VAL A 244 9.38 3.40 18.90
C VAL A 244 10.22 3.30 17.62
N ASN A 245 11.24 2.44 17.64
CA ASN A 245 12.14 2.25 16.52
C ASN A 245 11.72 1.02 15.67
N LEU A 246 11.04 1.25 14.55
CA LEU A 246 10.67 0.20 13.58
C LEU A 246 11.42 0.32 12.25
N ALA A 247 12.38 1.25 12.17
CA ALA A 247 13.19 1.44 10.98
C ALA A 247 14.09 0.24 10.70
N GLY A 248 14.18 -0.11 9.42
CA GLY A 248 15.08 -1.13 8.93
C GLY A 248 14.79 -1.46 7.47
N ALA A 249 15.83 -1.74 6.69
CA ALA A 249 15.65 -2.22 5.33
C ALA A 249 14.93 -3.58 5.35
N PRO A 250 13.96 -3.83 4.44
CA PRO A 250 13.29 -5.12 4.34
C PRO A 250 14.29 -6.26 4.11
N LEU A 251 14.10 -7.39 4.80
CA LEU A 251 14.92 -8.59 4.62
C LEU A 251 14.73 -9.18 3.21
N LEU A 252 13.48 -9.20 2.73
CA LEU A 252 13.08 -9.62 1.38
C LEU A 252 13.34 -8.54 0.33
N GLY A 253 13.50 -8.93 -0.94
CA GLY A 253 13.70 -8.02 -2.09
C GLY A 253 15.06 -8.13 -2.77
N GLY A 254 15.69 -9.31 -2.75
CA GLY A 254 16.95 -9.64 -3.43
C GLY A 254 17.91 -10.49 -2.59
N LEU A 255 18.91 -11.09 -3.26
CA LEU A 255 19.87 -12.04 -2.67
C LEU A 255 20.75 -11.39 -1.61
N TRP A 256 21.09 -12.14 -0.56
CA TRP A 256 21.94 -11.70 0.56
C TRP A 256 23.43 -11.70 0.20
N THR A 257 23.80 -10.86 -0.75
CA THR A 257 25.21 -10.54 -1.04
C THR A 257 25.86 -9.77 0.12
N LYS A 258 27.20 -9.71 0.15
CA LYS A 258 27.95 -8.97 1.19
C LYS A 258 27.46 -7.52 1.34
N ARG A 259 27.37 -6.79 0.23
CA ARG A 259 26.86 -5.40 0.19
C ARG A 259 25.43 -5.27 0.74
N ARG A 260 24.55 -6.23 0.45
CA ARG A 260 23.18 -6.21 0.98
C ARG A 260 23.17 -6.48 2.48
N LYS A 261 23.96 -7.44 2.96
CA LYS A 261 24.10 -7.74 4.39
C LYS A 261 24.58 -6.52 5.18
N GLU A 262 25.59 -5.81 4.68
CA GLU A 262 26.07 -4.54 5.24
C GLU A 262 24.94 -3.50 5.28
N LYS A 263 24.20 -3.31 4.18
CA LYS A 263 23.04 -2.41 4.15
C LYS A 263 21.95 -2.80 5.15
N LEU A 264 21.69 -4.09 5.36
CA LEU A 264 20.71 -4.59 6.33
C LEU A 264 21.12 -4.25 7.77
N ILE A 265 22.41 -4.39 8.10
CA ILE A 265 22.99 -4.00 9.39
C ILE A 265 22.94 -2.48 9.55
N ALA A 266 23.54 -1.74 8.63
CA ALA A 266 23.62 -0.27 8.65
C ALA A 266 22.25 0.39 8.85
N SER A 267 21.25 -0.03 8.07
CA SER A 267 19.88 0.52 8.16
C SER A 267 19.19 0.37 9.53
N ARG A 268 19.71 -0.47 10.41
CA ARG A 268 19.20 -0.70 11.76
C ARG A 268 20.13 -0.08 12.80
N VAL A 269 21.43 -0.37 12.70
CA VAL A 269 22.44 0.11 13.65
C VAL A 269 22.59 1.62 13.56
N GLU A 270 22.75 2.20 12.37
CA GLU A 270 22.94 3.65 12.21
C GLU A 270 21.71 4.44 12.65
N THR A 271 20.50 3.97 12.30
CA THR A 271 19.26 4.62 12.77
C THR A 271 19.13 4.54 14.29
N THR A 272 19.51 3.42 14.90
CA THR A 272 19.49 3.26 16.36
C THR A 272 20.55 4.15 17.01
N GLN A 273 21.76 4.25 16.44
CA GLN A 273 22.81 5.16 16.91
C GLN A 273 22.36 6.63 16.85
N GLY A 274 21.70 7.04 15.77
CA GLY A 274 21.09 8.37 15.66
C GLY A 274 20.04 8.62 16.75
N LEU A 275 19.23 7.63 17.08
CA LEU A 275 18.30 7.72 18.22
C LEU A 275 19.05 7.86 19.54
N ILE A 276 20.11 7.08 19.79
CA ILE A 276 20.92 7.24 21.01
C ILE A 276 21.54 8.64 21.09
N ALA A 277 22.01 9.20 19.96
CA ALA A 277 22.55 10.55 19.91
C ALA A 277 21.49 11.62 20.26
N LEU A 278 20.28 11.51 19.68
CA LEU A 278 19.13 12.33 20.07
C LEU A 278 18.82 12.20 21.56
N LEU A 279 18.71 10.97 22.06
CA LEU A 279 18.37 10.70 23.46
C LEU A 279 19.39 11.32 24.43
N ARG A 280 20.68 11.37 24.09
CA ARG A 280 21.71 12.01 24.91
C ARG A 280 21.51 13.51 25.06
N ARG A 281 21.10 14.20 24.00
CA ARG A 281 20.97 15.66 23.98
C ARG A 281 19.61 16.19 24.44
N LEU A 282 18.56 15.37 24.49
CA LEU A 282 17.26 15.81 25.02
C LEU A 282 17.36 16.23 26.48
N GLU A 283 16.74 17.35 26.85
CA GLU A 283 16.68 17.82 28.23
C GLU A 283 15.81 16.90 29.10
N GLN A 284 14.67 16.49 28.57
CA GLN A 284 13.77 15.52 29.19
C GLN A 284 13.91 14.17 28.50
N LYS A 285 14.31 13.14 29.26
CA LYS A 285 14.47 11.79 28.71
C LYS A 285 13.08 11.13 28.56
N PRO A 286 12.81 10.48 27.42
CA PRO A 286 11.62 9.64 27.27
C PRO A 286 11.59 8.52 28.32
N GLU A 287 10.40 8.05 28.70
CA GLU A 287 10.29 6.96 29.68
C GLU A 287 10.74 5.62 29.10
N VAL A 288 10.58 5.42 27.78
CA VAL A 288 10.83 4.13 27.13
C VAL A 288 11.38 4.26 25.70
N LEU A 289 12.34 3.39 25.38
CA LEU A 289 12.74 3.05 24.01
C LEU A 289 12.25 1.64 23.68
N ILE A 290 11.26 1.54 22.79
CA ILE A 290 10.79 0.29 22.21
C ILE A 290 11.52 0.08 20.89
N ASN A 291 12.46 -0.85 20.85
CA ASN A 291 13.27 -1.13 19.68
C ASN A 291 12.81 -2.43 19.00
N GLY A 292 12.53 -2.34 17.70
CA GLY A 292 12.30 -3.52 16.87
C GLY A 292 13.52 -4.44 16.85
N SER A 293 13.26 -5.73 16.83
CA SER A 293 14.21 -6.82 16.61
C SER A 293 13.46 -7.90 15.81
N ALA A 294 14.00 -9.11 15.73
CA ALA A 294 13.33 -10.24 15.09
C ALA A 294 13.60 -11.54 15.81
N VAL A 295 12.70 -12.52 15.64
CA VAL A 295 12.93 -13.92 16.08
C VAL A 295 14.17 -14.56 15.46
N GLY A 296 14.70 -13.95 14.38
CA GLY A 296 16.00 -14.29 13.80
C GLY A 296 17.19 -14.18 14.78
N TYR A 297 17.02 -13.50 15.93
CA TYR A 297 17.95 -13.48 17.05
C TYR A 297 18.34 -14.89 17.51
N TYR A 298 17.38 -15.81 17.56
CA TYR A 298 17.62 -17.15 18.06
C TYR A 298 18.41 -18.01 17.06
N GLY A 299 18.42 -17.67 15.78
CA GLY A 299 19.03 -18.50 14.74
C GLY A 299 18.23 -19.76 14.42
N ARG A 300 18.88 -20.85 13.98
CA ARG A 300 18.21 -22.10 13.60
C ARG A 300 18.12 -23.04 14.81
N ARG A 301 16.91 -23.49 15.14
CA ARG A 301 16.61 -24.20 16.39
C ARG A 301 15.61 -25.34 16.28
N ASP A 302 15.29 -25.75 15.04
CA ASP A 302 14.38 -26.85 14.75
C ASP A 302 13.13 -26.84 15.66
N ASP A 303 12.89 -27.90 16.43
CA ASP A 303 11.71 -28.06 17.29
C ASP A 303 11.86 -27.47 18.72
N GLU A 304 13.01 -26.89 19.07
CA GLU A 304 13.24 -26.29 20.39
C GLU A 304 12.24 -25.17 20.66
N LEU A 305 11.55 -25.23 21.80
CA LEU A 305 10.65 -24.17 22.25
C LEU A 305 11.46 -23.01 22.82
N LEU A 306 11.47 -21.88 22.12
CA LEU A 306 12.29 -20.72 22.44
C LEU A 306 11.51 -19.64 23.19
N ARG A 307 12.09 -19.22 24.31
CA ARG A 307 11.65 -18.12 25.17
C ARG A 307 12.67 -16.99 25.13
N GLU A 308 12.36 -15.85 25.74
CA GLU A 308 13.16 -14.63 25.68
C GLU A 308 14.57 -14.78 26.30
N ASN A 309 14.77 -15.77 27.17
CA ASN A 309 16.05 -16.11 27.78
C ASN A 309 16.97 -16.96 26.88
N ALA A 310 16.49 -17.47 25.74
CA ALA A 310 17.29 -18.30 24.85
C ALA A 310 18.41 -17.49 24.19
N LYS A 311 19.58 -18.14 24.03
CA LYS A 311 20.81 -17.50 23.53
C LYS A 311 20.79 -17.35 22.01
N PRO A 312 21.50 -16.35 21.45
CA PRO A 312 21.68 -16.22 20.01
C PRO A 312 22.65 -17.28 19.44
N GLN A 313 22.74 -17.36 18.11
CA GLN A 313 23.67 -18.22 17.37
C GLN A 313 24.68 -17.40 16.53
N ASP A 314 25.80 -17.99 16.13
CA ASP A 314 26.74 -17.34 15.21
C ASP A 314 26.34 -17.53 13.73
N ILE A 315 25.20 -16.94 13.37
CA ILE A 315 24.71 -16.86 12.00
C ILE A 315 24.32 -15.43 11.66
N PHE A 316 24.27 -15.07 10.37
CA PHE A 316 24.03 -13.69 9.92
C PHE A 316 22.78 -13.04 10.55
N THR A 317 21.62 -13.70 10.51
CA THR A 317 20.37 -13.13 11.06
C THR A 317 20.43 -12.88 12.56
N SER A 318 21.12 -13.77 13.28
CA SER A 318 21.28 -13.69 14.73
C SER A 318 22.27 -12.59 15.10
N ARG A 319 23.42 -12.50 14.40
CA ARG A 319 24.38 -11.39 14.56
C ARG A 319 23.74 -10.03 14.30
N LEU A 320 22.99 -9.92 13.19
CA LEU A 320 22.22 -8.72 12.85
C LEU A 320 21.31 -8.27 14.01
N CYS A 321 20.50 -9.19 14.57
CA CYS A 321 19.60 -8.87 15.67
C CYS A 321 20.38 -8.55 16.96
N LYS A 322 21.46 -9.28 17.24
CA LYS A 322 22.31 -9.06 18.42
C LYS A 322 22.95 -7.67 18.40
N GLU A 323 23.55 -7.27 17.28
CA GLU A 323 24.16 -5.93 17.13
C GLU A 323 23.10 -4.82 17.24
N TRP A 324 21.92 -5.03 16.66
CA TRP A 324 20.80 -4.10 16.77
C TRP A 324 20.31 -3.95 18.22
N GLU A 325 20.09 -5.07 18.92
CA GLU A 325 19.68 -5.08 20.33
C GLU A 325 20.75 -4.45 21.23
N GLN A 326 22.04 -4.74 21.02
CA GLN A 326 23.14 -4.15 21.78
C GLN A 326 23.23 -2.63 21.60
N THR A 327 22.97 -2.13 20.40
CA THR A 327 22.97 -0.69 20.12
C THR A 327 21.82 0.00 20.87
N ALA A 328 20.62 -0.58 20.85
CA ALA A 328 19.47 -0.02 21.56
C ALA A 328 19.64 -0.03 23.08
N LYS A 329 20.27 -1.07 23.64
CA LYS A 329 20.57 -1.18 25.08
C LYS A 329 21.44 -0.05 25.62
N GLN A 330 22.17 0.67 24.77
CA GLN A 330 22.93 1.84 25.21
C GLN A 330 22.03 2.93 25.84
N ALA A 331 20.74 2.95 25.52
CA ALA A 331 19.79 3.85 26.17
C ALA A 331 19.54 3.54 27.66
N GLU A 332 19.80 2.31 28.12
CA GLU A 332 19.69 1.94 29.54
C GLU A 332 20.66 2.77 30.40
N ALA A 333 21.87 3.05 29.88
CA ALA A 333 22.86 3.89 30.55
C ALA A 333 22.43 5.38 30.64
N LEU A 334 21.41 5.79 29.89
CA LEU A 334 20.81 7.11 29.95
C LEU A 334 19.58 7.15 30.89
N GLY A 335 19.29 6.03 31.58
CA GLY A 335 18.16 5.89 32.50
C GLY A 335 16.83 5.50 31.83
N LEU A 336 16.84 5.16 30.54
CA LEU A 336 15.62 4.76 29.84
C LEU A 336 15.29 3.28 30.07
N ARG A 337 14.00 2.98 30.16
CA ARG A 337 13.49 1.62 30.01
C ARG A 337 13.65 1.19 28.54
N VAL A 338 14.32 0.07 28.29
CA VAL A 338 14.51 -0.46 26.93
C VAL A 338 13.71 -1.74 26.75
N CYS A 339 12.87 -1.79 25.72
CA CYS A 339 12.12 -2.99 25.33
C CYS A 339 12.55 -3.44 23.95
N LEU A 340 12.98 -4.69 23.82
CA LEU A 340 13.50 -5.26 22.57
C LEU A 340 12.46 -6.24 22.00
N LEU A 341 11.68 -5.79 21.01
CA LEU A 341 10.60 -6.58 20.43
C LEU A 341 11.15 -7.55 19.39
N ARG A 342 11.27 -8.83 19.73
CA ARG A 342 11.66 -9.90 18.78
C ARG A 342 10.46 -10.31 17.96
N ILE A 343 10.24 -9.60 16.85
CA ILE A 343 9.04 -9.72 16.03
C ILE A 343 9.11 -10.98 15.16
N GLY A 344 8.01 -11.75 15.14
CA GLY A 344 7.80 -12.88 14.24
C GLY A 344 7.38 -12.47 12.82
N LEU A 345 6.82 -13.41 12.06
CA LEU A 345 6.19 -13.12 10.78
C LEU A 345 4.91 -12.30 10.99
N VAL A 346 4.94 -11.01 10.66
CA VAL A 346 3.77 -10.15 10.80
C VAL A 346 2.76 -10.45 9.68
N PHE A 347 1.59 -10.91 10.06
CA PHE A 347 0.47 -11.18 9.17
C PHE A 347 -0.55 -10.06 9.21
N GLY A 348 -0.87 -9.51 8.03
CA GLY A 348 -1.97 -8.58 7.87
C GLY A 348 -2.47 -8.58 6.42
N ARG A 349 -3.74 -8.24 6.24
CA ARG A 349 -4.39 -8.24 4.92
C ARG A 349 -3.70 -7.33 3.91
N GLY A 350 -3.26 -6.15 4.34
CA GLY A 350 -2.71 -5.08 3.49
C GLY A 350 -1.20 -5.06 3.34
N GLY A 351 -0.47 -6.12 3.73
CA GLY A 351 0.99 -6.15 3.63
C GLY A 351 1.66 -7.19 4.53
N GLY A 352 2.96 -7.04 4.76
CA GLY A 352 3.74 -8.01 5.54
C GLY A 352 4.01 -9.30 4.76
N ALA A 353 4.25 -10.39 5.49
CA ALA A 353 4.56 -11.69 4.88
C ALA A 353 3.31 -12.38 4.29
N PHE A 354 2.13 -12.10 4.84
CA PHE A 354 0.91 -12.85 4.53
C PHE A 354 0.49 -12.79 3.04
N PRO A 355 0.39 -11.62 2.37
CA PRO A 355 -0.04 -11.58 0.96
C PRO A 355 0.90 -12.34 0.01
N GLN A 356 2.20 -12.33 0.29
CA GLN A 356 3.19 -13.02 -0.53
C GLN A 356 3.04 -14.54 -0.44
N LEU A 357 2.69 -15.04 0.75
CA LEU A 357 2.41 -16.46 0.99
C LEU A 357 1.01 -16.86 0.49
N ALA A 358 0.01 -15.98 0.67
CA ALA A 358 -1.39 -16.29 0.40
C ALA A 358 -1.76 -16.20 -1.09
N ARG A 359 -1.15 -15.31 -1.88
CA ARG A 359 -1.50 -15.12 -3.30
C ARG A 359 -1.32 -16.41 -4.13
N PRO A 360 -0.17 -17.13 -4.10
CA PRO A 360 -0.03 -18.38 -4.82
C PRO A 360 -1.07 -19.42 -4.40
N ILE A 361 -1.33 -19.55 -3.10
CA ILE A 361 -2.32 -20.50 -2.57
C ILE A 361 -3.73 -20.17 -3.06
N LYS A 362 -4.14 -18.89 -3.06
CA LYS A 362 -5.44 -18.45 -3.60
C LYS A 362 -5.63 -18.78 -5.08
N LEU A 363 -4.54 -18.79 -5.84
CA LEU A 363 -4.50 -19.15 -7.26
C LEU A 363 -4.42 -20.67 -7.50
N GLY A 364 -4.42 -21.50 -6.45
CA GLY A 364 -4.29 -22.95 -6.56
C GLY A 364 -2.85 -23.43 -6.76
N LEU A 365 -1.86 -22.54 -6.65
CA LEU A 365 -0.43 -22.82 -6.75
C LEU A 365 0.22 -22.93 -5.35
N GLY A 366 -0.56 -23.38 -4.36
CA GLY A 366 -0.08 -23.57 -3.00
C GLY A 366 0.96 -24.69 -2.93
N ALA A 367 2.11 -24.40 -2.32
CA ALA A 367 3.18 -25.37 -2.17
C ALA A 367 3.75 -25.41 -0.76
N ILE A 368 4.00 -26.63 -0.26
CA ILE A 368 4.74 -26.85 0.98
C ILE A 368 6.24 -26.67 0.66
N MET A 369 6.92 -25.82 1.42
CA MET A 369 8.32 -25.48 1.18
C MET A 369 9.25 -26.40 1.97
N GLY A 370 10.25 -26.98 1.30
CA GLY A 370 11.17 -27.93 1.91
C GLY A 370 10.44 -29.16 2.46
N HIS A 371 10.73 -29.52 3.71
CA HIS A 371 10.06 -30.63 4.40
C HIS A 371 8.76 -30.24 5.12
N GLY A 372 8.37 -28.96 5.13
CA GLY A 372 7.12 -28.46 5.73
C GLY A 372 7.12 -28.34 7.26
N ARG A 373 7.93 -29.12 7.98
CA ARG A 373 8.04 -29.08 9.47
C ARG A 373 8.65 -27.81 10.07
N GLN A 374 9.26 -26.92 9.28
CA GLN A 374 9.88 -25.73 9.82
C GLN A 374 8.84 -24.79 10.45
N TRP A 375 9.14 -24.30 11.65
CA TRP A 375 8.22 -23.48 12.43
C TRP A 375 8.14 -22.04 11.91
N MET A 376 6.91 -21.57 11.77
CA MET A 376 6.52 -20.22 11.42
C MET A 376 5.95 -19.55 12.68
N SER A 377 6.82 -18.88 13.43
CA SER A 377 6.38 -18.00 14.53
C SER A 377 5.86 -16.69 13.94
N TRP A 378 4.56 -16.48 14.02
CA TRP A 378 3.84 -15.37 13.37
C TRP A 378 3.18 -14.48 14.42
N ILE A 379 2.72 -13.28 14.04
CA ILE A 379 1.86 -12.42 14.88
C ILE A 379 0.88 -11.66 13.99
N HIS A 380 -0.36 -11.50 14.43
CA HIS A 380 -1.30 -10.64 13.73
C HIS A 380 -0.89 -9.17 13.87
N LEU A 381 -1.03 -8.38 12.79
CA LEU A 381 -0.61 -6.97 12.77
C LEU A 381 -1.26 -6.14 13.90
N GLN A 382 -2.53 -6.40 14.21
CA GLN A 382 -3.22 -5.71 15.32
C GLN A 382 -2.66 -6.09 16.69
N ASP A 383 -2.28 -7.35 16.90
CA ASP A 383 -1.66 -7.79 18.16
C ASP A 383 -0.26 -7.22 18.33
N LEU A 384 0.51 -7.10 17.24
CA LEU A 384 1.81 -6.43 17.30
C LEU A 384 1.67 -4.97 17.72
N VAL A 385 0.72 -4.24 17.11
CA VAL A 385 0.46 -2.83 17.47
C VAL A 385 -0.08 -2.73 18.89
N GLY A 386 -1.01 -3.61 19.28
CA GLY A 386 -1.54 -3.66 20.65
C GLY A 386 -0.45 -3.94 21.68
N LEU A 387 0.50 -4.83 21.39
CA LEU A 387 1.64 -5.11 22.25
C LEU A 387 2.57 -3.89 22.39
N ILE A 388 2.82 -3.15 21.29
CA ILE A 388 3.59 -1.90 21.36
C ILE A 388 2.90 -0.90 22.29
N LEU A 389 1.60 -0.67 22.12
CA LEU A 389 0.82 0.25 22.96
C LEU A 389 0.82 -0.20 24.43
N PHE A 390 0.66 -1.50 24.68
CA PHE A 390 0.74 -2.08 26.01
C PHE A 390 2.10 -1.82 26.68
N VAL A 391 3.20 -1.94 25.94
CA VAL A 391 4.56 -1.65 26.43
C VAL A 391 4.79 -0.16 26.69
N ILE A 392 4.17 0.72 25.90
CA ILE A 392 4.19 2.18 26.15
C ILE A 392 3.56 2.47 27.51
N ASP A 393 2.39 1.88 27.79
CA ASP A 393 1.61 2.20 28.99
C ASP A 393 2.14 1.53 30.27
N ARG A 394 2.84 0.40 30.14
CA ARG A 394 3.33 -0.40 31.28
C ARG A 394 4.77 -0.07 31.65
N LYS A 395 4.97 0.46 32.87
CA LYS A 395 6.29 0.86 33.39
C LYS A 395 7.16 -0.31 33.87
N ASP A 396 6.57 -1.46 34.17
CA ASP A 396 7.23 -2.66 34.70
C ASP A 396 7.76 -3.62 33.60
N VAL A 397 7.50 -3.30 32.33
CA VAL A 397 7.88 -4.14 31.20
C VAL A 397 9.20 -3.65 30.60
N ALA A 398 10.27 -4.46 30.67
CA ALA A 398 11.60 -4.12 30.17
C ALA A 398 12.37 -5.34 29.62
N GLY A 399 13.37 -5.11 28.78
CA GLY A 399 14.23 -6.14 28.17
C GLY A 399 13.60 -6.81 26.93
N PRO A 400 14.06 -8.02 26.56
CA PRO A 400 13.56 -8.73 25.39
C PRO A 400 12.13 -9.22 25.59
N ILE A 401 11.31 -9.11 24.54
CA ILE A 401 9.92 -9.57 24.47
C ILE A 401 9.70 -10.24 23.13
N ASN A 402 9.23 -11.49 23.12
CA ASN A 402 8.84 -12.15 21.88
C ASN A 402 7.49 -11.58 21.42
N ALA A 403 7.49 -10.94 20.26
CA ALA A 403 6.27 -10.44 19.63
C ALA A 403 5.79 -11.44 18.58
N THR A 404 5.25 -12.55 19.09
CA THR A 404 4.66 -13.67 18.35
C THR A 404 3.30 -14.01 18.94
N ALA A 405 2.41 -14.61 18.15
CA ALA A 405 1.23 -15.27 18.65
C ALA A 405 1.62 -16.46 19.56
N PRO A 406 0.80 -16.82 20.56
CA PRO A 406 1.07 -17.94 21.45
C PRO A 406 1.19 -19.30 20.74
N VAL A 407 0.45 -19.50 19.65
CA VAL A 407 0.41 -20.77 18.92
C VAL A 407 1.18 -20.66 17.59
N PRO A 408 2.49 -21.00 17.56
CA PRO A 408 3.23 -21.11 16.31
C PRO A 408 2.71 -22.29 15.48
N VAL A 409 2.93 -22.23 14.17
CA VAL A 409 2.50 -23.28 13.22
C VAL A 409 3.68 -23.76 12.39
N THR A 410 3.61 -24.97 11.84
CA THR A 410 4.58 -25.41 10.83
C THR A 410 4.25 -24.82 9.46
N ASN A 411 5.20 -24.83 8.52
CA ASN A 411 4.94 -24.43 7.13
C ASN A 411 3.84 -25.28 6.48
N GLU A 412 3.82 -26.58 6.76
CA GLU A 412 2.79 -27.48 6.27
C GLU A 412 1.41 -27.13 6.86
N ASP A 413 1.31 -26.92 8.18
CA ASP A 413 0.06 -26.52 8.82
C ASP A 413 -0.46 -25.18 8.29
N PHE A 414 0.42 -24.18 8.20
CA PHE A 414 0.08 -22.88 7.65
C PHE A 414 -0.50 -23.01 6.24
N THR A 415 0.22 -23.72 5.37
CA THR A 415 -0.15 -23.89 3.95
C THR A 415 -1.48 -24.61 3.83
N ARG A 416 -1.70 -25.69 4.59
CA ARG A 416 -2.94 -26.49 4.55
C ARG A 416 -4.14 -25.72 5.10
N LYS A 417 -4.00 -25.04 6.25
CA LYS A 417 -5.08 -24.23 6.85
C LYS A 417 -5.51 -23.10 5.93
N LEU A 418 -4.53 -22.38 5.36
CA LEU A 418 -4.80 -21.30 4.41
C LEU A 418 -5.46 -21.79 3.12
N ALA A 419 -5.02 -22.93 2.59
CA ALA A 419 -5.62 -23.52 1.39
C ALA A 419 -7.05 -24.01 1.63
N ARG A 420 -7.33 -24.60 2.81
CA ARG A 420 -8.70 -24.95 3.23
C ARG A 420 -9.60 -23.71 3.28
N GLN A 421 -9.13 -22.62 3.90
CA GLN A 421 -9.86 -21.34 3.92
C GLN A 421 -10.09 -20.77 2.52
N ALA A 422 -9.10 -20.90 1.64
CA ALA A 422 -9.18 -20.47 0.24
C ALA A 422 -10.00 -21.42 -0.65
N ARG A 423 -10.43 -22.59 -0.14
CA ARG A 423 -11.05 -23.69 -0.91
C ARG A 423 -10.19 -24.12 -2.11
N ARG A 424 -8.88 -24.25 -1.89
CA ARG A 424 -7.89 -24.67 -2.89
C ARG A 424 -7.15 -25.92 -2.43
N PRO A 425 -6.76 -26.82 -3.34
CA PRO A 425 -5.94 -27.96 -2.98
C PRO A 425 -4.47 -27.57 -2.74
N VAL A 426 -3.72 -28.44 -2.07
CA VAL A 426 -2.26 -28.34 -1.89
C VAL A 426 -1.64 -29.68 -2.23
N PHE A 427 -1.01 -29.77 -3.40
CA PHE A 427 -0.32 -30.98 -3.87
C PHE A 427 1.17 -30.76 -4.09
N LEU A 428 1.58 -29.50 -4.28
CA LEU A 428 2.96 -29.17 -4.63
C LEU A 428 3.84 -29.16 -3.37
N ARG A 429 5.04 -29.73 -3.52
CA ARG A 429 6.14 -29.61 -2.57
C ARG A 429 7.34 -29.06 -3.32
N VAL A 430 7.92 -27.96 -2.83
CA VAL A 430 9.13 -27.38 -3.42
C VAL A 430 10.33 -27.88 -2.62
N PRO A 431 11.23 -28.71 -3.20
CA PRO A 431 12.39 -29.21 -2.49
C PRO A 431 13.31 -28.09 -2.01
N ALA A 432 13.93 -28.29 -0.84
CA ALA A 432 14.80 -27.29 -0.23
C ALA A 432 16.00 -26.91 -1.12
N PHE A 433 16.53 -27.87 -1.90
CA PHE A 433 17.66 -27.60 -2.79
C PHE A 433 17.31 -26.58 -3.88
N VAL A 434 16.09 -26.64 -4.44
CA VAL A 434 15.62 -25.68 -5.45
C VAL A 434 15.64 -24.26 -4.87
N LEU A 435 15.11 -24.09 -3.66
CA LEU A 435 15.10 -22.80 -2.98
C LEU A 435 16.51 -22.31 -2.65
N ARG A 436 17.41 -23.20 -2.20
CA ARG A 436 18.81 -22.84 -1.93
C ARG A 436 19.56 -22.43 -3.19
N THR A 437 19.34 -23.10 -4.31
CA THR A 437 19.98 -22.76 -5.59
C THR A 437 19.50 -21.40 -6.09
N LEU A 438 18.20 -21.11 -6.01
CA LEU A 438 17.64 -19.85 -6.52
C LEU A 438 17.88 -18.66 -5.58
N LEU A 439 17.85 -18.87 -4.26
CA LEU A 439 17.83 -17.80 -3.26
C LEU A 439 19.11 -17.71 -2.39
N GLY A 440 20.00 -18.70 -2.46
CA GLY A 440 21.18 -18.78 -1.60
C GLY A 440 20.80 -18.75 -0.11
N GLU A 441 21.51 -17.97 0.69
CA GLU A 441 21.21 -17.80 2.13
C GLU A 441 19.83 -17.19 2.42
N LEU A 442 19.23 -16.44 1.48
CA LEU A 442 17.87 -15.91 1.65
C LEU A 442 16.84 -17.04 1.78
N SER A 443 17.14 -18.23 1.22
CA SER A 443 16.27 -19.41 1.33
C SER A 443 15.94 -19.77 2.77
N ASP A 444 16.84 -19.48 3.72
CA ASP A 444 16.64 -19.77 5.15
C ASP A 444 15.39 -19.13 5.73
N LEU A 445 14.94 -17.98 5.19
CA LEU A 445 13.68 -17.36 5.62
C LEU A 445 12.44 -18.20 5.30
N PHE A 446 12.57 -19.18 4.38
CA PHE A 446 11.47 -20.01 3.88
C PHE A 446 11.59 -21.47 4.35
N ILE A 447 12.81 -22.00 4.46
CA ILE A 447 13.06 -23.42 4.77
C ILE A 447 13.62 -23.66 6.17
N ALA A 448 13.97 -22.61 6.90
CA ALA A 448 14.31 -22.68 8.32
C ALA A 448 13.25 -21.96 9.15
N GLY A 449 13.21 -22.26 10.45
CA GLY A 449 12.19 -21.74 11.35
C GLY A 449 12.62 -21.80 12.80
N GLN A 450 11.81 -21.18 13.65
CA GLN A 450 11.98 -21.15 15.10
C GLN A 450 10.61 -21.32 15.76
N ARG A 451 10.51 -22.17 16.77
CA ARG A 451 9.29 -22.32 17.59
C ARG A 451 9.35 -21.35 18.77
N VAL A 452 8.92 -20.11 18.56
CA VAL A 452 9.04 -19.01 19.54
C VAL A 452 7.69 -18.76 20.19
N VAL A 453 7.69 -18.54 21.50
CA VAL A 453 6.48 -18.22 22.28
C VAL A 453 6.63 -16.90 23.06
N PRO A 454 5.53 -16.14 23.23
CA PRO A 454 5.52 -14.82 23.85
C PRO A 454 5.42 -14.87 25.39
N GLN A 455 6.26 -15.68 26.04
CA GLN A 455 6.13 -15.98 27.48
C GLN A 455 6.11 -14.72 28.35
N ARG A 456 6.94 -13.71 28.04
CA ARG A 456 6.95 -12.48 28.83
C ARG A 456 5.71 -11.63 28.58
N ALA A 457 5.24 -11.50 27.34
CA ALA A 457 4.05 -10.72 27.05
C ALA A 457 2.83 -11.31 27.78
N GLU A 458 2.64 -12.64 27.74
CA GLU A 458 1.59 -13.33 28.49
C GLU A 458 1.78 -13.18 30.00
N GLY A 459 3.02 -13.32 30.49
CA GLY A 459 3.36 -13.17 31.91
C GLY A 459 3.07 -11.78 32.48
N TYR A 460 3.16 -10.72 31.64
CA TYR A 460 2.77 -9.36 32.02
C TYR A 460 1.26 -9.10 31.87
N GLY A 461 0.48 -10.08 31.38
CA GLY A 461 -0.96 -10.01 31.22
C GLY A 461 -1.45 -9.50 29.87
N TYR A 462 -0.60 -9.42 28.85
CA TYR A 462 -1.04 -9.08 27.49
C TYR A 462 -1.93 -10.19 26.93
N ARG A 463 -3.12 -9.82 26.42
CA ARG A 463 -4.07 -10.76 25.80
C ARG A 463 -4.04 -10.59 24.29
N PHE A 464 -3.72 -11.67 23.59
CA PHE A 464 -3.72 -11.71 22.13
C PHE A 464 -5.14 -11.84 21.61
N ARG A 465 -5.53 -10.97 20.69
CA ARG A 465 -6.80 -11.03 19.97
C ARG A 465 -6.85 -12.21 19.01
N TRP A 466 -5.71 -12.55 18.41
CA TRP A 466 -5.58 -13.64 17.45
C TRP A 466 -4.52 -14.64 17.92
N PRO A 467 -4.83 -15.48 18.92
CA PRO A 467 -3.84 -16.37 19.53
C PRO A 467 -3.42 -17.54 18.63
N ASP A 468 -4.31 -17.96 17.71
CA ASP A 468 -4.09 -19.04 16.76
C ASP A 468 -4.46 -18.64 15.32
N LEU A 469 -3.92 -19.41 14.37
CA LEU A 469 -4.03 -19.08 12.94
C LEU A 469 -5.45 -19.27 12.40
N GLU A 470 -6.22 -20.23 12.93
CA GLU A 470 -7.57 -20.50 12.44
C GLU A 470 -8.50 -19.33 12.74
N ALA A 471 -8.39 -18.75 13.94
CA ALA A 471 -9.08 -17.52 14.30
C ALA A 471 -8.63 -16.34 13.41
N ALA A 472 -7.34 -16.20 13.13
CA ALA A 472 -6.82 -15.07 12.34
C ALA A 472 -7.17 -15.12 10.84
N LEU A 473 -7.30 -16.32 10.27
CA LEU A 473 -7.42 -16.52 8.83
C LEU A 473 -8.63 -15.81 8.20
N PRO A 474 -9.85 -15.86 8.77
CA PRO A 474 -10.98 -15.14 8.19
C PRO A 474 -10.76 -13.63 8.07
N ASN A 475 -10.17 -13.01 9.10
CA ASN A 475 -9.80 -11.59 9.08
C ASN A 475 -8.74 -11.30 8.01
N LEU A 476 -7.67 -12.11 7.98
CA LEU A 476 -6.57 -11.97 7.03
C LEU A 476 -7.02 -12.18 5.57
N MET A 477 -8.02 -13.04 5.36
CA MET A 477 -8.58 -13.37 4.05
C MET A 477 -9.69 -12.40 3.61
N GLY A 478 -10.23 -11.62 4.53
CA GLY A 478 -11.38 -10.74 4.30
C GLY A 478 -12.70 -11.50 4.10
N SER A 479 -12.81 -12.72 4.65
CA SER A 479 -13.99 -13.58 4.53
C SER A 479 -15.00 -13.43 5.68
N ASP A 480 -14.59 -12.87 6.82
CA ASP A 480 -15.51 -12.49 7.91
C ASP A 480 -15.44 -10.98 8.18
N VAL A 481 -16.63 -10.38 8.27
CA VAL A 481 -16.90 -9.00 8.70
C VAL A 481 -17.69 -9.03 10.02
N SER A 482 -17.66 -10.16 10.76
CA SER A 482 -18.66 -10.44 11.80
C SER A 482 -18.11 -11.16 13.03
N SER A 483 -16.89 -10.87 13.47
CA SER A 483 -16.39 -11.46 14.72
C SER A 483 -15.45 -10.52 15.45
N LEU A 484 -15.99 -9.40 15.93
CA LEU A 484 -15.44 -8.66 17.06
C LEU A 484 -16.52 -8.61 18.14
N GLU A 485 -16.13 -8.95 19.35
CA GLU A 485 -16.97 -8.91 20.54
C GLU A 485 -17.71 -7.57 20.66
N GLN A 486 -18.97 -7.70 21.08
CA GLN A 486 -19.94 -6.65 21.32
C GLN A 486 -19.37 -5.55 22.23
N GLY A 487 -19.37 -4.31 21.73
CA GLY A 487 -19.47 -3.08 22.53
C GLY A 487 -20.89 -2.51 22.42
N PRO A 488 -21.35 -1.69 23.37
CA PRO A 488 -22.75 -1.58 23.75
C PRO A 488 -23.63 -0.89 22.69
N GLU A 489 -24.88 -1.35 22.63
CA GLU A 489 -26.08 -0.69 22.08
C GLU A 489 -25.87 0.27 20.88
N GLU A 490 -25.89 -0.30 19.66
CA GLU A 490 -26.70 0.12 18.49
C GLU A 490 -26.09 -0.48 17.21
N ASP A 491 -26.72 -1.52 16.65
CA ASP A 491 -26.38 -2.15 15.36
C ASP A 491 -26.76 -1.22 14.17
N ILE A 492 -26.52 0.09 14.33
CA ILE A 492 -26.94 1.14 13.41
C ILE A 492 -25.77 1.51 12.51
N CYS A 493 -25.99 1.39 11.20
CA CYS A 493 -25.10 1.84 10.15
C CYS A 493 -25.29 3.34 9.90
N TRP A 494 -24.37 4.17 10.38
CA TRP A 494 -24.40 5.61 10.15
C TRP A 494 -23.81 5.96 8.78
N VAL A 495 -24.58 6.68 7.96
CA VAL A 495 -24.26 7.09 6.59
C VAL A 495 -24.26 8.61 6.50
N TYR A 496 -23.16 9.22 6.05
CA TYR A 496 -23.03 10.66 5.85
C TYR A 496 -22.85 10.99 4.37
N TYR A 497 -23.66 11.92 3.85
CA TYR A 497 -23.69 12.27 2.43
C TYR A 497 -23.95 13.75 2.20
N ASP A 498 -23.56 14.25 1.02
CA ASP A 498 -23.92 15.60 0.57
C ASP A 498 -25.41 15.64 0.19
N ASP A 499 -26.24 16.13 1.09
CA ASP A 499 -27.69 16.30 0.91
C ASP A 499 -28.07 17.53 0.09
N ALA A 500 -27.12 18.44 -0.16
CA ALA A 500 -27.29 19.53 -1.13
C ALA A 500 -27.10 19.07 -2.58
N CYS A 501 -26.45 17.92 -2.79
CA CYS A 501 -26.29 17.29 -4.10
C CYS A 501 -27.55 16.48 -4.46
N GLU A 502 -28.35 16.94 -5.43
CA GLU A 502 -29.60 16.25 -5.82
C GLU A 502 -29.40 14.81 -6.28
N ILE A 503 -28.30 14.52 -6.99
CA ILE A 503 -27.98 13.15 -7.44
C ILE A 503 -27.70 12.27 -6.23
N CYS A 504 -26.87 12.76 -5.31
CA CYS A 504 -26.48 12.07 -4.08
C CYS A 504 -27.70 11.85 -3.18
N ALA A 505 -28.52 12.88 -2.98
CA ALA A 505 -29.74 12.82 -2.19
C ALA A 505 -30.80 11.89 -2.83
N GLY A 506 -30.90 11.87 -4.16
CA GLY A 506 -31.77 10.95 -4.89
C GLY A 506 -31.37 9.49 -4.70
N GLU A 507 -30.08 9.18 -4.86
CA GLU A 507 -29.54 7.84 -4.64
C GLU A 507 -29.72 7.40 -3.18
N ILE A 508 -29.34 8.23 -2.21
CA ILE A 508 -29.49 7.92 -0.79
C ILE A 508 -30.96 7.80 -0.38
N GLY A 509 -31.83 8.62 -0.96
CA GLY A 509 -33.28 8.53 -0.78
C GLY A 509 -33.85 7.19 -1.23
N HIS A 510 -33.28 6.57 -2.27
CA HIS A 510 -33.63 5.22 -2.69
C HIS A 510 -33.27 4.18 -1.62
N TYR A 511 -32.02 4.18 -1.13
CA TYR A 511 -31.60 3.25 -0.08
C TYR A 511 -32.34 3.47 1.25
N ARG A 512 -32.65 4.73 1.60
CA ARG A 512 -33.44 5.09 2.80
C ARG A 512 -34.83 4.45 2.76
N ARG A 513 -35.53 4.52 1.63
CA ARG A 513 -36.86 3.89 1.48
C ARG A 513 -36.78 2.38 1.67
N GLU A 514 -35.79 1.73 1.08
CA GLU A 514 -35.62 0.29 1.18
C GLU A 514 -35.24 -0.17 2.61
N ALA A 515 -34.39 0.60 3.29
CA ALA A 515 -34.05 0.36 4.69
C ALA A 515 -35.26 0.49 5.62
N LEU A 516 -36.07 1.54 5.47
CA LEU A 516 -37.29 1.76 6.26
C LEU A 516 -38.34 0.66 6.01
N GLN A 517 -38.55 0.27 4.76
CA GLN A 517 -39.49 -0.81 4.41
C GLN A 517 -39.14 -2.16 5.05
N GLN A 518 -37.84 -2.41 5.26
CA GLN A 518 -37.34 -3.68 5.77
C GLN A 518 -36.90 -3.62 7.24
N GLY A 519 -37.09 -2.48 7.92
CA GLY A 519 -36.69 -2.30 9.31
C GLY A 519 -35.18 -2.44 9.55
N LEU A 520 -34.35 -2.03 8.58
CA LEU A 520 -32.90 -2.14 8.68
C LEU A 520 -32.33 -0.99 9.53
N GLY A 521 -31.41 -1.30 10.46
CA GLY A 521 -30.67 -0.32 11.26
C GLY A 521 -29.68 0.49 10.42
N ILE A 522 -30.16 1.42 9.59
CA ILE A 522 -29.33 2.34 8.81
C ILE A 522 -29.82 3.77 9.03
N ALA A 523 -28.95 4.60 9.60
CA ALA A 523 -29.21 6.01 9.85
C ALA A 523 -28.50 6.87 8.80
N PHE A 524 -29.23 7.77 8.15
CA PHE A 524 -28.74 8.59 7.03
C PHE A 524 -28.75 10.08 7.40
N HIS A 525 -27.56 10.68 7.41
CA HIS A 525 -27.25 12.02 7.89
C HIS A 525 -26.76 12.91 6.73
N GLY A 526 -27.40 14.07 6.57
CA GLY A 526 -26.98 15.09 5.60
C GLY A 526 -25.83 15.93 6.15
N LEU A 527 -24.87 16.29 5.31
CA LEU A 527 -23.76 17.17 5.70
C LEU A 527 -24.17 18.64 5.84
N SER A 528 -25.29 19.06 5.25
CA SER A 528 -25.76 20.45 5.28
C SER A 528 -26.45 20.83 6.60
N SER A 529 -26.96 19.87 7.36
CA SER A 529 -27.70 20.08 8.63
C SER A 529 -26.82 20.44 9.84
N GLY A 530 -25.58 20.89 9.62
CA GLY A 530 -24.71 21.42 10.67
C GLY A 530 -23.97 20.37 11.51
N GLU A 531 -24.00 19.09 11.12
CA GLU A 531 -23.19 18.07 11.79
C GLU A 531 -21.71 18.26 11.47
N ARG A 532 -20.96 18.77 12.46
CA ARG A 532 -19.49 18.69 12.54
C ARG A 532 -18.98 17.23 12.63
N ALA A 533 -19.82 16.22 12.39
CA ALA A 533 -19.51 14.80 12.60
C ALA A 533 -18.22 14.36 11.88
N LEU A 534 -17.97 14.90 10.69
CA LEU A 534 -16.75 14.61 9.92
C LEU A 534 -15.59 15.60 10.19
N ALA A 535 -15.86 16.77 10.77
CA ALA A 535 -14.82 17.75 11.10
C ALA A 535 -13.84 17.21 12.15
N GLY A 536 -14.32 16.37 13.07
CA GLY A 536 -13.48 15.66 14.04
C GLY A 536 -12.40 14.80 13.40
N TYR A 537 -12.59 14.33 12.17
CA TYR A 537 -11.62 13.54 11.41
C TYR A 537 -10.56 14.39 10.68
N GLY A 538 -10.59 15.72 10.84
CA GLY A 538 -9.73 16.66 10.11
C GLY A 538 -10.19 16.92 8.67
N LEU A 539 -11.41 16.51 8.30
CA LEU A 539 -11.99 16.77 6.99
C LEU A 539 -12.64 18.17 6.98
N ASN A 540 -12.25 19.01 6.01
CA ASN A 540 -12.97 20.25 5.75
C ASN A 540 -14.29 19.96 5.00
N GLU A 541 -15.18 20.96 4.95
CA GLU A 541 -16.50 20.82 4.33
C GLU A 541 -16.43 20.40 2.85
N ALA A 542 -15.49 20.95 2.08
CA ALA A 542 -15.33 20.61 0.68
C ALA A 542 -14.89 19.14 0.49
N ASP A 543 -14.01 18.63 1.33
CA ASP A 543 -13.54 17.23 1.30
C ASP A 543 -14.61 16.25 1.83
N ALA A 544 -15.40 16.66 2.83
CA ALA A 544 -16.54 15.89 3.32
C ALA A 544 -17.62 15.74 2.24
N LYS A 545 -17.91 16.78 1.45
CA LYS A 545 -18.92 16.72 0.38
C LYS A 545 -18.48 15.94 -0.86
N ARG A 546 -17.18 15.65 -1.01
CA ARG A 546 -16.64 14.92 -2.18
C ARG A 546 -16.95 13.42 -2.18
N ARG A 547 -17.28 12.83 -1.03
CA ARG A 547 -17.44 11.38 -0.91
C ARG A 547 -18.61 11.02 0.01
N LEU A 548 -19.14 9.82 -0.20
CA LEU A 548 -20.00 9.16 0.78
C LEU A 548 -19.14 8.58 1.91
N TYR A 549 -19.59 8.69 3.16
CA TYR A 549 -18.90 8.10 4.32
C TYR A 549 -19.86 7.21 5.13
N VAL A 550 -19.38 6.06 5.60
CA VAL A 550 -20.18 5.08 6.34
C VAL A 550 -19.37 4.47 7.46
N TYR A 551 -19.97 4.27 8.63
CA TYR A 551 -19.41 3.40 9.65
C TYR A 551 -19.65 1.92 9.28
N ASP A 552 -18.57 1.17 9.08
CA ASP A 552 -18.64 -0.26 8.80
C ASP A 552 -18.99 -1.08 10.05
N GLY A 553 -19.10 -2.40 9.90
CA GLY A 553 -19.41 -3.31 11.02
C GLY A 553 -18.31 -3.40 12.09
N ASP A 554 -17.12 -2.86 11.83
CA ASP A 554 -16.01 -2.77 12.78
C ASP A 554 -15.96 -1.40 13.47
N GLY A 555 -16.95 -0.52 13.24
CA GLY A 555 -16.99 0.85 13.75
C GLY A 555 -15.98 1.79 13.08
N ARG A 556 -15.46 1.45 11.89
CA ARG A 556 -14.53 2.30 11.13
C ARG A 556 -15.28 3.14 10.12
N LEU A 557 -14.90 4.41 10.02
CA LEU A 557 -15.38 5.29 8.97
C LEU A 557 -14.69 4.97 7.64
N VAL A 558 -15.43 4.40 6.69
CA VAL A 558 -14.99 4.12 5.32
C VAL A 558 -15.63 5.11 4.33
N SER A 559 -15.04 5.29 3.15
CA SER A 559 -15.53 6.27 2.17
C SER A 559 -15.61 5.76 0.73
N GLY A 560 -16.41 6.43 -0.10
CA GLY A 560 -16.56 6.12 -1.53
C GLY A 560 -17.15 4.74 -1.81
N ILE A 561 -16.48 3.94 -2.64
CA ILE A 561 -16.97 2.58 -2.99
C ILE A 561 -17.04 1.64 -1.79
N ASP A 562 -16.15 1.78 -0.81
CA ASP A 562 -16.20 0.96 0.40
C ASP A 562 -17.42 1.31 1.26
N ALA A 563 -17.78 2.61 1.33
CA ALA A 563 -19.00 3.07 1.96
C ALA A 563 -20.25 2.53 1.24
N MET A 564 -20.27 2.55 -0.09
CA MET A 564 -21.35 1.99 -0.88
C MET A 564 -21.50 0.48 -0.66
N ALA A 565 -20.38 -0.25 -0.64
CA ALA A 565 -20.37 -1.68 -0.37
C ALA A 565 -20.84 -2.00 1.07
N ALA A 566 -20.61 -1.12 2.03
CA ALA A 566 -21.12 -1.26 3.40
C ALA A 566 -22.64 -1.12 3.48
N ILE A 567 -23.23 -0.17 2.74
CA ILE A 567 -24.70 -0.03 2.61
C ILE A 567 -25.29 -1.27 1.93
N TRP A 568 -24.76 -1.65 0.76
CA TRP A 568 -25.24 -2.81 -0.01
C TRP A 568 -25.12 -4.14 0.73
N ALA A 569 -24.15 -4.29 1.64
CA ALA A 569 -24.03 -5.50 2.46
C ALA A 569 -25.19 -5.66 3.44
N ARG A 570 -25.79 -4.55 3.89
CA ARG A 570 -26.91 -4.55 4.85
C ARG A 570 -28.27 -4.71 4.18
N ILE A 571 -28.41 -4.23 2.94
CA ILE A 571 -29.66 -4.36 2.17
C ILE A 571 -29.71 -5.70 1.42
N PRO A 572 -30.63 -6.64 1.75
CA PRO A 572 -30.69 -7.99 1.17
C PRO A 572 -30.60 -8.04 -0.37
N ARG A 573 -31.34 -7.16 -1.06
CA ARG A 573 -31.37 -7.05 -2.52
C ARG A 573 -30.00 -6.76 -3.15
N TYR A 574 -29.12 -6.05 -2.44
CA TYR A 574 -27.82 -5.60 -2.95
C TYR A 574 -26.62 -6.38 -2.38
N ARG A 575 -26.84 -7.39 -1.52
CA ARG A 575 -25.75 -8.19 -0.96
C ARG A 575 -24.84 -8.81 -2.01
N TRP A 576 -25.40 -9.20 -3.17
CA TRP A 576 -24.60 -9.72 -4.28
C TRP A 576 -23.69 -8.64 -4.88
N ALA A 577 -24.16 -7.41 -5.02
CA ALA A 577 -23.38 -6.27 -5.51
C ALA A 577 -22.25 -5.92 -4.54
N ALA A 578 -22.52 -5.92 -3.23
CA ALA A 578 -21.49 -5.74 -2.20
C ALA A 578 -20.38 -6.80 -2.31
N ARG A 579 -20.74 -8.08 -2.49
CA ARG A 579 -19.74 -9.16 -2.67
C ARG A 579 -18.97 -9.03 -3.97
N LEU A 580 -19.63 -8.57 -5.03
CA LEU A 580 -19.03 -8.40 -6.35
C LEU A 580 -18.02 -7.25 -6.36
N VAL A 581 -18.42 -6.06 -5.89
CA VAL A 581 -17.57 -4.87 -5.87
C VAL A 581 -16.39 -5.01 -4.91
N ARG A 582 -16.48 -5.84 -3.87
CA ARG A 582 -15.36 -6.14 -2.96
C ARG A 582 -14.30 -7.08 -3.56
N ARG A 583 -14.49 -7.60 -4.78
CA ARG A 583 -13.45 -8.39 -5.48
C ARG A 583 -12.33 -7.45 -5.92
N PRO A 584 -11.03 -7.79 -5.73
CA PRO A 584 -9.93 -6.85 -5.92
C PRO A 584 -9.92 -6.08 -7.25
N VAL A 585 -10.17 -6.77 -8.38
CA VAL A 585 -10.19 -6.16 -9.71
C VAL A 585 -11.38 -5.22 -9.89
N LEU A 586 -12.57 -5.67 -9.50
CA LEU A 586 -13.80 -4.88 -9.63
C LEU A 586 -13.83 -3.72 -8.63
N HIS A 587 -13.24 -3.90 -7.45
CA HIS A 587 -13.04 -2.85 -6.45
C HIS A 587 -12.17 -1.72 -7.02
N GLY A 588 -11.01 -2.07 -7.58
CA GLY A 588 -10.13 -1.09 -8.21
C GLY A 588 -10.80 -0.36 -9.37
N ALA A 589 -11.51 -1.08 -10.24
CA ALA A 589 -12.25 -0.47 -11.35
C ALA A 589 -13.39 0.44 -10.87
N ALA A 590 -14.13 0.04 -9.84
CA ALA A 590 -15.20 0.85 -9.26
C ALA A 590 -14.63 2.10 -8.57
N GLU A 591 -13.51 1.98 -7.84
CA GLU A 591 -12.83 3.11 -7.21
C GLU A 591 -12.34 4.10 -8.28
N LEU A 592 -11.79 3.60 -9.39
CA LEU A 592 -11.39 4.42 -10.54
C LEU A 592 -12.57 5.21 -11.09
N LEU A 593 -13.67 4.52 -11.41
CA LEU A 593 -14.87 5.17 -11.97
C LEU A 593 -15.45 6.18 -11.00
N TYR A 594 -15.46 5.87 -9.70
CA TYR A 594 -15.94 6.79 -8.68
C TYR A 594 -15.09 8.07 -8.61
N ASP A 595 -13.77 7.94 -8.47
CA ASP A 595 -12.87 9.07 -8.27
C ASP A 595 -12.59 9.86 -9.55
N ALA A 596 -12.49 9.20 -10.71
CA ALA A 596 -12.13 9.84 -11.97
C ALA A 596 -13.33 10.33 -12.78
N VAL A 597 -14.52 9.76 -12.57
CA VAL A 597 -15.72 10.09 -13.36
C VAL A 597 -16.83 10.65 -12.48
N ALA A 598 -17.30 9.88 -11.50
CA ALA A 598 -18.47 10.26 -10.72
C ALA A 598 -18.22 11.54 -9.91
N VAL A 599 -17.14 11.60 -9.11
CA VAL A 599 -16.84 12.77 -8.27
C VAL A 599 -16.64 14.04 -9.11
N PRO A 600 -15.80 14.08 -10.18
CA PRO A 600 -15.65 15.27 -11.00
C PRO A 600 -16.94 15.72 -11.67
N MET A 601 -17.75 14.79 -12.18
CA MET A 601 -19.06 15.11 -12.77
C MET A 601 -20.02 15.72 -11.73
N LEU A 602 -20.09 15.16 -10.52
CA LEU A 602 -20.90 15.70 -9.42
C LEU A 602 -20.43 17.11 -9.02
N MET A 603 -19.12 17.34 -8.93
CA MET A 603 -18.57 18.66 -8.61
C MET A 603 -18.87 19.69 -9.70
N LEU A 604 -18.75 19.32 -10.98
CA LEU A 604 -19.11 20.16 -12.13
C LEU A 604 -20.61 20.50 -12.10
N TRP A 605 -21.47 19.49 -11.88
CA TRP A 605 -22.91 19.67 -11.77
C TRP A 605 -23.29 20.66 -10.66
N ASN A 606 -22.74 20.46 -9.47
CA ASN A 606 -22.98 21.33 -8.31
C ASN A 606 -22.47 22.75 -8.56
N ALA A 607 -21.29 22.93 -9.17
CA ALA A 607 -20.74 24.24 -9.50
C ALA A 607 -21.59 24.99 -10.55
N CYS A 608 -22.06 24.30 -11.59
CA CYS A 608 -22.93 24.90 -12.62
C CYS A 608 -24.28 25.35 -12.04
N ARG A 609 -24.85 24.60 -11.10
CA ARG A 609 -26.11 24.98 -10.44
C ARG A 609 -25.95 26.04 -9.36
N GLY A 610 -24.87 26.00 -8.58
CA GLY A 610 -24.54 27.08 -7.65
C GLY A 610 -24.47 28.44 -8.35
N ARG A 611 -23.93 28.49 -9.57
CA ARG A 611 -23.94 29.69 -10.42
C ARG A 611 -25.33 30.08 -10.94
N ARG A 612 -26.20 29.12 -11.27
CA ARG A 612 -27.59 29.41 -11.69
C ARG A 612 -28.43 29.99 -10.53
N ASN A 613 -28.28 29.46 -9.32
CA ASN A 613 -29.02 29.95 -8.15
C ASN A 613 -28.50 31.31 -7.65
N SER A 614 -27.19 31.59 -7.76
CA SER A 614 -26.61 32.90 -7.42
C SER A 614 -26.83 33.96 -8.52
N GLY A 615 -26.96 33.56 -9.79
CA GLY A 615 -27.31 34.44 -10.91
C GLY A 615 -28.79 34.83 -10.96
N ALA A 616 -29.69 34.05 -10.36
CA ALA A 616 -31.12 34.36 -10.26
C ALA A 616 -31.44 35.42 -9.18
N GLY A 617 -30.49 35.75 -8.29
CA GLY A 617 -30.66 36.73 -7.21
C GLY A 617 -30.32 38.19 -7.56
N ARG A 618 -29.90 38.50 -8.79
CA ARG A 618 -29.65 39.87 -9.27
C ARG A 618 -30.54 40.24 -10.47
N LYS A 619 -31.86 40.19 -10.26
CA LYS A 619 -32.80 41.06 -10.97
C LYS A 619 -33.73 41.70 -9.94
N VAL A 620 -33.17 42.62 -9.15
CA VAL A 620 -33.98 43.64 -8.48
C VAL A 620 -34.39 44.61 -9.58
N ILE A 621 -35.68 44.63 -9.83
CA ILE A 621 -36.40 45.49 -10.76
C ILE A 621 -36.25 46.93 -10.26
N HIS A 622 -35.66 47.81 -11.08
CA HIS A 622 -35.92 49.24 -10.95
C HIS A 622 -37.36 49.49 -11.43
N GLY A 623 -38.22 49.84 -10.49
CA GLY A 623 -39.51 50.49 -10.69
C GLY A 623 -39.57 51.67 -9.75
#